data_AF-A0A7W1VWU3-F1
#
_entry.id   AF-A0A7W1VWU3-F1
#
_cell.length_a   1.000
_cell.length_b   1.000
_cell.length_c   1.000
_cell.angle_alpha   90.00
_cell.angle_beta   90.00
_cell.angle_gamma   90.00
#
_symmetry.space_group_name_H-M   'P 1'
#
loop_
_entity.id
_entity.type
_entity.pdbx_description
1 polymer ?
#
loop_
_entity_poly.entity_id
_entity_poly.type
_entity_poly.pdbx_seq_one_letter_code
_entity_poly.pdbx_strand_id
1 'polypeptide(L)'
;CDTVHTYTRAQAVADGMQIEVTKTAQEAGIKFPVFITRSVFEAYVAVPEGVAGQDEAGRLWDIVWMLRYAIQNSREGAERIGVPLYVRNDNIRARLVKLVATCGALDIEDPQPAITVMLPDED
;
A
#
# COMPACT_ATOMS: atom_id res chain seq x y z
N CYS A 1 -28.76 -22.59 1.89
CA CYS A 1 -27.36 -22.83 1.52
C CYS A 1 -26.94 -21.59 0.76
N ASP A 2 -26.26 -20.65 1.42
CA ASP A 2 -25.59 -19.54 0.74
C ASP A 2 -24.46 -19.10 1.65
N THR A 3 -23.33 -19.81 1.52
CA THR A 3 -22.08 -19.40 2.14
C THR A 3 -21.54 -18.30 1.24
N VAL A 4 -22.00 -17.07 1.45
CA VAL A 4 -21.27 -15.90 0.98
C VAL A 4 -19.95 -15.97 1.75
N HIS A 5 -18.94 -16.59 1.15
CA HIS A 5 -17.58 -16.57 1.66
C HIS A 5 -17.13 -15.11 1.54
N THR A 6 -17.39 -14.35 2.59
CA THR A 6 -16.85 -13.01 2.79
C THR A 6 -15.34 -13.19 2.80
N TYR A 7 -14.70 -12.96 1.64
CA TYR A 7 -13.25 -12.97 1.53
C TYR A 7 -12.76 -11.69 2.20
N THR A 8 -12.64 -11.74 3.52
CA THR A 8 -12.25 -10.61 4.35
C THR A 8 -10.87 -10.14 3.92
N ARG A 9 -10.57 -8.84 3.97
CA ARG A 9 -9.21 -8.34 3.73
C ARG A 9 -8.18 -8.99 4.67
N ALA A 10 -8.60 -9.37 5.86
CA ALA A 10 -7.80 -10.17 6.79
C ALA A 10 -7.41 -11.54 6.22
N GLN A 11 -8.27 -12.19 5.43
CA GLN A 11 -7.91 -13.42 4.70
C GLN A 11 -6.93 -13.14 3.57
N ALA A 12 -7.07 -12.05 2.81
CA ALA A 12 -6.10 -11.68 1.77
C ALA A 12 -4.69 -11.43 2.36
N VAL A 13 -4.63 -10.85 3.57
CA VAL A 13 -3.38 -10.68 4.31
C VAL A 13 -2.85 -12.01 4.86
N ALA A 14 -3.74 -12.85 5.40
CA ALA A 14 -3.38 -14.17 5.94
C ALA A 14 -2.88 -15.14 4.84
N ASP A 15 -3.38 -14.99 3.61
CA ASP A 15 -2.95 -15.75 2.44
C ASP A 15 -1.59 -15.23 1.89
N GLY A 16 -1.09 -14.11 2.42
CA GLY A 16 0.17 -13.49 1.97
C GLY A 16 0.05 -12.76 0.63
N MET A 17 -1.17 -12.57 0.13
CA MET A 17 -1.47 -11.78 -1.07
C MET A 17 -1.29 -10.27 -0.80
N GLN A 18 -1.61 -9.86 0.43
CA GLN A 18 -1.45 -8.49 0.93
C GLN A 18 -0.60 -8.47 2.20
N ILE A 19 0.15 -7.38 2.38
CA ILE A 19 0.99 -7.13 3.54
C ILE A 19 0.41 -5.92 4.26
N GLU A 20 0.10 -6.09 5.54
CA GLU A 20 -0.36 -5.01 6.40
C GLU A 20 0.84 -4.14 6.81
N VAL A 21 0.72 -2.83 6.56
CA VAL A 21 1.72 -1.81 6.95
C VAL A 21 1.13 -0.76 7.89
N THR A 22 0.02 -1.11 8.55
CA THR A 22 -0.74 -0.25 9.47
C THR A 22 0.12 0.33 10.58
N LYS A 23 1.10 -0.41 11.13
CA LYS A 23 2.00 0.12 12.17
C LYS A 23 2.78 1.34 11.69
N THR A 24 3.46 1.21 10.56
CA THR A 24 4.23 2.31 9.95
C THR A 24 3.33 3.45 9.49
N ALA A 25 2.14 3.12 8.98
CA ALA A 25 1.11 4.10 8.63
C ALA A 25 0.67 4.93 9.83
N GLN A 26 0.44 4.30 10.98
CA GLN A 26 0.10 4.97 12.24
C GLN A 26 1.23 5.88 12.72
N GLU A 27 2.49 5.44 12.62
CA GLU A 27 3.66 6.26 12.94
C GLU A 27 3.77 7.50 12.04
N ALA A 28 3.41 7.37 10.76
CA ALA A 28 3.35 8.50 9.83
C ALA A 28 2.11 9.40 10.01
N GLY A 29 1.18 9.03 10.92
CA GLY A 29 -0.04 9.79 11.22
C GLY A 29 -1.26 9.44 10.36
N ILE A 30 -1.24 8.31 9.66
CA ILE A 30 -2.41 7.73 9.01
C ILE A 30 -3.18 6.91 10.05
N LYS A 31 -4.42 7.29 10.33
CA LYS A 31 -5.26 6.58 11.33
C LYS A 31 -5.94 5.32 10.77
N PHE A 32 -5.95 5.18 9.46
CA PHE A 32 -6.62 4.09 8.76
C PHE A 32 -5.66 2.92 8.53
N PRO A 33 -6.15 1.68 8.58
CA PRO A 33 -5.34 0.53 8.22
C PRO A 33 -4.90 0.60 6.76
N VAL A 34 -3.63 0.33 6.53
CA VAL A 34 -2.99 0.38 5.22
C VAL A 34 -2.46 -1.00 4.86
N PHE A 35 -2.83 -1.45 3.67
CA PHE A 35 -2.41 -2.72 3.10
C PHE A 35 -1.71 -2.45 1.78
N ILE A 36 -0.70 -3.23 1.46
CA ILE A 36 -0.01 -3.19 0.17
C ILE A 36 -0.01 -4.60 -0.43
N THR A 37 -0.14 -4.73 -1.75
CA THR A 37 -0.02 -6.06 -2.38
C THR A 37 1.41 -6.57 -2.29
N ARG A 38 1.56 -7.89 -2.25
CA ARG A 38 2.87 -8.54 -2.27
C ARG A 38 3.72 -8.10 -3.47
N SER A 39 3.09 -7.94 -4.65
CA SER A 39 3.73 -7.43 -5.86
C SER A 39 4.36 -6.04 -5.64
N VAL A 40 3.66 -5.13 -4.93
CA VAL A 40 4.18 -3.81 -4.56
C VAL A 40 5.34 -3.93 -3.56
N PHE A 41 5.22 -4.81 -2.56
CA PHE A 41 6.27 -5.03 -1.58
C PHE A 41 7.54 -5.59 -2.23
N GLU A 42 7.44 -6.64 -3.03
CA GLU A 42 8.58 -7.27 -3.72
C GLU A 42 9.18 -6.34 -4.78
N ALA A 43 8.38 -5.51 -5.45
CA ALA A 43 8.88 -4.58 -6.46
C ALA A 43 9.55 -3.31 -5.87
N TYR A 44 9.10 -2.85 -4.70
CA TYR A 44 9.49 -1.53 -4.19
C TYR A 44 10.09 -1.52 -2.78
N VAL A 45 9.65 -2.40 -1.88
CA VAL A 45 10.17 -2.49 -0.51
C VAL A 45 11.36 -3.43 -0.45
N ALA A 46 11.28 -4.58 -1.10
CA ALA A 46 12.37 -5.57 -1.12
C ALA A 46 13.63 -4.93 -1.73
N VAL A 47 14.69 -4.90 -0.92
CA VAL A 47 16.00 -4.40 -1.34
C VAL A 47 16.71 -5.54 -2.09
N PRO A 48 17.11 -5.36 -3.36
CA PRO A 48 17.85 -6.41 -4.06
C PRO A 48 19.20 -6.66 -3.35
N GLU A 49 19.58 -7.93 -3.24
CA GLU A 49 20.85 -8.35 -2.63
C GLU A 49 22.03 -7.63 -3.33
N GLY A 50 22.74 -6.77 -2.58
CA GLY A 50 23.89 -6.02 -3.08
C GLY A 50 23.80 -4.49 -2.93
N VAL A 51 22.65 -3.95 -2.50
CA VAL A 51 22.52 -2.50 -2.21
C VAL A 51 22.87 -2.23 -0.74
N ALA A 52 24.13 -1.87 -0.47
CA ALA A 52 24.55 -1.43 0.86
C ALA A 52 24.05 0.01 1.14
N GLY A 53 23.29 0.19 2.22
CA GLY A 53 22.84 1.52 2.70
C GLY A 53 21.42 1.95 2.30
N GLN A 54 20.59 1.02 1.80
CA GLN A 54 19.15 1.26 1.72
C GLN A 54 18.42 0.29 2.65
N ASP A 55 17.64 0.85 3.58
CA ASP A 55 16.82 0.08 4.51
C ASP A 55 15.41 -0.10 3.95
N GLU A 56 14.90 -1.33 4.03
CA GLU A 56 13.50 -1.67 3.72
C GLU A 56 12.53 -0.78 4.50
N ALA A 57 12.86 -0.45 5.75
CA ALA A 57 12.08 0.46 6.60
C ALA A 57 12.00 1.89 6.03
N GLY A 58 13.09 2.41 5.47
CA GLY A 58 13.11 3.74 4.86
C GLY A 58 12.34 3.80 3.54
N ARG A 59 12.44 2.74 2.72
CA ARG A 59 11.64 2.61 1.50
C ARG A 59 10.16 2.49 1.80
N LEU A 60 9.80 1.66 2.79
CA LEU A 60 8.43 1.53 3.25
C LEU A 60 7.90 2.87 3.78
N TRP A 61 8.72 3.61 4.52
CA TRP A 61 8.36 4.93 5.01
C TRP A 61 8.04 5.91 3.87
N ASP A 62 8.85 5.94 2.80
CA ASP A 62 8.57 6.77 1.63
C ASP A 62 7.22 6.44 1.00
N ILE A 63 6.90 5.14 0.84
CA ILE A 63 5.59 4.69 0.32
C ILE A 63 4.45 5.19 1.20
N VAL A 64 4.54 4.99 2.51
CA VAL A 64 3.52 5.42 3.47
C VAL A 64 3.38 6.95 3.46
N TRP A 65 4.49 7.67 3.37
CA TRP A 65 4.49 9.13 3.35
C TRP A 65 3.89 9.69 2.06
N MET A 66 4.26 9.12 0.90
CA MET A 66 3.67 9.47 -0.39
C MET A 66 2.19 9.12 -0.45
N LEU A 67 1.79 7.98 0.12
CA LEU A 67 0.39 7.60 0.27
C LEU A 67 -0.38 8.64 1.10
N ARG A 68 0.16 9.04 2.25
CA ARG A 68 -0.42 10.10 3.10
C ARG A 68 -0.59 11.41 2.33
N TYR A 69 0.42 11.80 1.54
CA TYR A 69 0.35 13.00 0.73
C TYR A 69 -0.73 12.90 -0.36
N ALA A 70 -0.80 11.75 -1.04
CA ALA A 70 -1.81 11.49 -2.05
C ALA A 70 -3.23 11.52 -1.47
N ILE A 71 -3.45 10.94 -0.28
CA ILE A 71 -4.74 11.00 0.42
C ILE A 71 -5.13 12.44 0.73
N GLN A 72 -4.21 13.25 1.27
CA GLN A 72 -4.48 14.66 1.57
C GLN A 72 -4.75 15.52 0.31
N ASN A 73 -4.18 15.14 -0.84
CA ASN A 73 -4.42 15.83 -2.12
C ASN A 73 -5.61 15.25 -2.89
N SER A 74 -6.18 14.14 -2.44
CA SER A 74 -7.31 13.51 -3.10
C SER A 74 -8.60 14.23 -2.74
N ARG A 75 -9.55 14.22 -3.67
CA ARG A 75 -10.88 14.80 -3.45
C ARG A 75 -11.68 13.89 -2.54
N GLU A 76 -12.52 14.49 -1.70
CA GLU A 76 -13.51 13.77 -0.89
C GLU A 76 -14.38 12.89 -1.80
N GLY A 77 -14.40 11.58 -1.55
CA GLY A 77 -15.15 10.60 -2.35
C GLY A 77 -14.36 9.92 -3.48
N ALA A 78 -13.05 10.15 -3.61
CA ALA A 78 -12.23 9.41 -4.57
C ALA A 78 -11.98 7.96 -4.09
N GLU A 79 -12.64 6.98 -4.73
CA GLU A 79 -12.44 5.55 -4.45
C GLU A 79 -11.05 5.05 -4.86
N ARG A 80 -10.44 5.71 -5.86
CA ARG A 80 -9.10 5.41 -6.37
C ARG A 80 -8.23 6.66 -6.38
N ILE A 81 -7.04 6.54 -5.80
CA ILE A 81 -6.06 7.59 -5.58
C ILE A 81 -4.75 7.18 -6.24
N GLY A 82 -4.26 7.99 -7.18
CA GLY A 82 -2.94 7.78 -7.76
C GLY A 82 -1.84 8.22 -6.79
N VAL A 83 -0.98 7.30 -6.37
CA VAL A 83 0.17 7.58 -5.51
C VAL A 83 1.43 7.56 -6.37
N PRO A 84 1.99 8.73 -6.74
CA PRO A 84 3.29 8.77 -7.39
C PRO A 84 4.36 8.35 -6.38
N LEU A 85 5.07 7.26 -6.64
CA LEU A 85 6.18 6.79 -5.83
C LEU A 85 7.48 6.91 -6.63
N TYR A 86 8.49 7.56 -6.05
CA TYR A 86 9.81 7.66 -6.66
C TYR A 86 10.71 6.55 -6.13
N VAL A 87 10.79 5.44 -6.85
CA VAL A 87 11.64 4.32 -6.43
C VAL A 87 13.02 4.46 -7.05
N ARG A 88 14.03 4.57 -6.20
CA ARG A 88 15.44 4.45 -6.58
C ARG A 88 15.90 3.00 -6.38
N ASN A 89 15.51 2.13 -7.31
CA ASN A 89 15.95 0.74 -7.26
C ASN A 89 17.39 0.55 -7.78
N ASP A 90 17.88 1.49 -8.58
CA ASP A 90 19.22 1.46 -9.15
C ASP A 90 19.91 2.80 -8.86
N ASN A 91 21.22 2.76 -8.59
CA ASN A 91 22.03 3.92 -8.19
C ASN A 91 22.17 4.98 -9.32
N ILE A 92 21.46 4.77 -10.43
CA ILE A 92 21.56 5.52 -11.68
C ILE A 92 20.28 6.34 -11.97
N ARG A 93 19.07 5.84 -11.69
CA ARG A 93 17.81 6.58 -12.00
C ARG A 93 16.68 6.30 -11.01
N ALA A 94 16.11 7.37 -10.46
CA ALA A 94 14.81 7.33 -9.80
C ALA A 94 13.73 7.06 -10.86
N ARG A 95 12.95 6.00 -10.70
CA ARG A 95 11.81 5.71 -11.56
C ARG A 95 10.54 6.18 -10.86
N LEU A 96 9.81 7.08 -11.52
CA LEU A 96 8.46 7.42 -11.08
C LEU A 96 7.53 6.27 -11.44
N VAL A 97 7.00 5.63 -10.42
CA VAL A 97 5.94 4.63 -10.52
C VAL A 97 4.66 5.28 -10.04
N LYS A 98 3.54 5.03 -10.71
CA LYS A 98 2.23 5.46 -10.25
C LYS A 98 1.53 4.26 -9.64
N LEU A 99 1.50 4.18 -8.33
CA LEU A 99 0.70 3.19 -7.63
C LEU A 99 -0.75 3.64 -7.56
N VAL A 100 -1.66 2.69 -7.40
CA VAL A 100 -3.07 2.96 -7.17
C VAL A 100 -3.38 2.59 -5.73
N ALA A 101 -3.82 3.57 -4.96
CA ALA A 101 -4.35 3.37 -3.63
C ALA A 101 -5.87 3.47 -3.69
N THR A 102 -6.55 2.46 -3.18
CA THR A 102 -8.02 2.45 -3.11
C THR A 102 -8.47 2.52 -1.67
N CYS A 103 -9.42 3.40 -1.38
CA CYS A 103 -10.08 3.45 -0.09
C CYS A 103 -11.45 2.77 -0.20
N GLY A 104 -11.70 1.82 0.69
CA GLY A 104 -12.97 1.11 0.76
C GLY A 104 -13.30 0.74 2.20
N ALA A 105 -14.52 0.27 2.44
CA ALA A 105 -14.86 -0.32 3.73
C ALA A 105 -13.96 -1.55 3.97
N LEU A 106 -13.41 -1.66 5.18
CA LEU A 106 -12.60 -2.81 5.58
C LEU A 106 -13.43 -4.10 5.54
N ASP A 107 -14.65 -4.03 6.05
CA ASP A 107 -15.61 -5.12 6.05
C ASP A 107 -17.06 -4.60 6.00
N ILE A 108 -18.04 -5.46 5.70
CA ILE A 108 -19.47 -5.15 5.81
C ILE A 108 -19.87 -4.97 7.27
N GLU A 109 -19.28 -5.76 8.17
CA GLU A 109 -19.54 -5.71 9.62
C GLU A 109 -18.73 -4.60 10.30
N ASP A 110 -17.60 -4.21 9.71
CA ASP A 110 -16.75 -3.12 10.19
C ASP A 110 -16.48 -2.10 9.05
N PRO A 111 -17.33 -1.06 8.93
CA PRO A 111 -17.21 -0.06 7.88
C PRO A 111 -16.06 0.93 8.13
N GLN A 112 -15.02 0.54 8.89
CA GLN A 112 -13.83 1.35 9.01
C GLN A 112 -13.15 1.47 7.63
N PRO A 113 -12.79 2.68 7.19
CA PRO A 113 -12.16 2.86 5.89
C PRO A 113 -10.73 2.31 5.93
N ALA A 114 -10.42 1.44 4.97
CA ALA A 114 -9.13 0.80 4.80
C ALA A 114 -8.53 1.14 3.44
N ILE A 115 -7.21 1.37 3.44
CA ILE A 115 -6.47 1.75 2.25
C ILE A 115 -5.71 0.54 1.74
N THR A 116 -5.86 0.22 0.46
CA THR A 116 -5.05 -0.81 -0.21
C THR A 116 -4.27 -0.19 -1.34
N VAL A 117 -2.95 -0.39 -1.35
CA VAL A 117 -2.05 0.02 -2.42
C VAL A 117 -1.73 -1.18 -3.30
N MET A 118 -1.95 -1.02 -4.60
CA MET A 118 -1.68 -2.02 -5.61
C MET A 118 -1.01 -1.39 -6.83
N LEU A 119 -0.46 -2.24 -7.69
CA LEU A 119 0.09 -1.82 -8.96
C LEU A 119 -1.04 -1.34 -9.88
N PRO A 120 -0.79 -0.35 -10.75
CA PRO A 120 -1.76 0.09 -11.75
C PRO A 120 -2.04 -0.97 -12.82
N ASP A 121 -1.15 -1.96 -12.95
CA ASP A 121 -1.22 -3.06 -13.92
C ASP A 121 -2.03 -4.26 -13.39
N GLU A 122 -2.36 -4.27 -12.09
CA GLU A 122 -3.21 -5.28 -11.47
C GLU A 122 -4.72 -4.90 -11.51
N ASP A 123 -5.11 -3.93 -12.35
CA ASP A 123 -6.51 -3.51 -12.60
C ASP A 123 -7.16 -4.28 -13.77
#